data_AF-A0A161PFY3-F1
#
_entry.id   AF-A0A161PFY3-F1
#
_cell.length_a   1.000
_cell.length_b   1.000
_cell.length_c   1.000
_cell.angle_alpha   90.00
_cell.angle_beta   90.00
_cell.angle_gamma   90.00
#
_symmetry.space_group_name_H-M   'P 1'
#
loop_
_entity.id
_entity.type
_entity.pdbx_description
1 polymer ?
#
loop_
_entity_poly.entity_id
_entity_poly.type
_entity_poly.pdbx_seq_one_letter_code
_entity_poly.pdbx_strand_id
1 'polypeptide(L)' 'MNIDFNWNLIIPLVILQLILMTFALINCYKEEETKGPKMMWVFIIVFINIIGPILYFVCGRKSD' A
#
# COMPACT_ATOMS: atom_id res chain seq x y z
N MET A 1 11.56 3.79 -33.30
CA MET A 1 10.27 3.46 -32.68
C MET A 1 10.05 4.48 -31.59
N ASN A 2 9.26 5.52 -31.85
CA ASN A 2 8.88 6.47 -30.79
C ASN A 2 7.84 5.76 -29.93
N ILE A 3 8.21 5.44 -28.70
CA ILE A 3 7.29 4.86 -27.72
C ILE A 3 6.49 6.03 -27.18
N ASP A 4 5.36 6.35 -27.81
CA ASP A 4 4.41 7.36 -27.34
C ASP A 4 3.67 6.82 -26.12
N PHE A 5 4.34 6.86 -24.98
CA PHE A 5 3.82 6.34 -23.72
C PHE A 5 2.66 7.25 -23.26
N ASN A 6 1.48 6.67 -23.03
CA ASN A 6 0.28 7.45 -22.70
C ASN A 6 0.24 7.72 -21.18
N TRP A 7 1.02 8.71 -20.72
CA TRP A 7 1.14 9.08 -19.30
C TRP A 7 -0.21 9.30 -18.61
N ASN A 8 -1.23 9.76 -19.34
CA ASN A 8 -2.58 9.98 -18.81
C ASN A 8 -3.26 8.73 -18.24
N LEU A 9 -2.89 7.53 -18.70
CA LEU A 9 -3.47 6.27 -18.20
C LEU A 9 -2.77 5.76 -16.94
N ILE A 10 -1.52 6.14 -16.72
CA ILE A 10 -0.68 5.61 -15.63
C ILE A 10 -0.73 6.51 -14.40
N ILE A 11 -0.87 7.82 -14.60
CA ILE A 11 -1.09 8.80 -13.53
C ILE A 11 -2.17 8.35 -12.53
N PRO A 12 -3.40 7.97 -12.94
CA PRO A 12 -4.44 7.57 -11.99
C PRO A 12 -4.06 6.30 -11.21
N LEU A 13 -3.35 5.36 -11.83
CA LEU A 13 -2.87 4.16 -11.16
C LEU A 13 -1.83 4.48 -10.08
N VAL A 14 -0.89 5.38 -10.39
CA VAL A 14 0.14 5.83 -9.45
C VAL A 14 -0.49 6.62 -8.30
N ILE A 15 -1.45 7.51 -8.58
CA ILE A 15 -2.17 8.26 -7.55
C ILE A 15 -2.92 7.30 -6.62
N LEU A 16 -3.64 6.32 -7.17
CA LEU A 16 -4.33 5.31 -6.38
C LEU A 16 -3.36 4.54 -5.49
N GLN A 17 -2.24 4.09 -6.05
CA GLN A 17 -1.19 3.40 -5.31
C GLN A 17 -0.65 4.25 -4.15
N LEU A 18 -0.33 5.52 -4.40
CA LEU A 18 0.21 6.43 -3.37
C LEU A 18 -0.80 6.67 -2.25
N ILE A 19 -2.07 6.84 -2.58
CA ILE A 19 -3.15 6.98 -1.60
C ILE A 19 -3.25 5.71 -0.75
N LEU A 20 -3.33 4.53 -1.38
CA LEU A 20 -3.45 3.25 -0.69
C LEU A 20 -2.25 2.97 0.22
N MET A 21 -1.04 3.22 -0.29
CA MET A 21 0.20 3.04 0.47
C MET A 21 0.27 3.98 1.67
N THR A 22 -0.01 5.27 1.47
CA THR A 22 0.02 6.26 2.56
C THR A 22 -1.02 5.93 3.61
N PHE A 23 -2.26 5.59 3.20
CA PHE A 23 -3.30 5.18 4.13
C PHE A 23 -2.93 3.90 4.90
N ALA A 24 -2.37 2.89 4.22
CA ALA A 24 -1.93 1.67 4.86
C ALA A 24 -0.82 1.92 5.87
N LEU A 25 0.17 2.76 5.54
CA LEU A 25 1.25 3.12 6.46
C LEU A 25 0.76 3.92 7.66
N ILE A 26 -0.12 4.91 7.46
CA ILE A 26 -0.71 5.69 8.55
C ILE A 26 -1.54 4.78 9.47
N ASN A 27 -2.39 3.94 8.89
CA ASN A 27 -3.19 3.00 9.68
C ASN A 27 -2.29 2.01 10.42
N CYS A 28 -1.26 1.47 9.74
CA CYS A 28 -0.27 0.59 10.36
C CYS A 28 0.44 1.28 11.51
N TYR A 29 0.84 2.55 11.36
CA TYR A 29 1.47 3.31 12.44
C TYR A 29 0.52 3.59 13.61
N LYS A 30 -0.76 3.86 13.32
CA LYS A 30 -1.77 4.21 14.33
C LYS A 30 -2.29 2.99 15.11
N GLU A 31 -2.31 1.80 14.50
CA GLU A 31 -2.72 0.57 15.17
C GLU A 31 -1.70 0.19 16.26
N GLU A 32 -2.15 -0.02 17.49
CA GLU A 32 -1.29 -0.49 18.58
C GLU A 32 -0.94 -1.96 18.41
N GLU A 33 -1.87 -2.77 17.89
CA GLU A 33 -1.65 -4.18 17.61
C GLU A 33 -2.06 -4.56 16.18
N THR A 34 -1.07 -4.94 15.37
CA THR A 34 -1.31 -5.54 14.06
C THR A 34 -1.32 -7.07 14.15
N LYS A 35 -1.91 -7.77 13.16
CA LYS A 35 -1.77 -9.22 13.05
C LYS A 35 -0.34 -9.58 12.63
N GLY A 36 0.56 -9.68 13.62
CA GLY A 36 2.00 -9.86 13.43
C GLY A 36 2.82 -8.59 13.71
N PRO A 37 4.16 -8.63 13.53
CA PRO A 37 5.05 -7.52 13.84
C PRO A 37 4.76 -6.28 12.97
N LYS A 38 4.66 -5.11 13.60
CA LYS A 38 4.39 -3.83 12.91
C LYS A 38 5.40 -3.54 11.79
N MET A 39 6.68 -3.80 12.06
CA MET A 39 7.77 -3.64 11.09
C MET A 39 7.59 -4.54 9.85
N MET A 40 7.12 -5.78 10.02
CA MET A 40 6.87 -6.69 8.90
C MET A 40 5.84 -6.11 7.93
N TRP A 41 4.77 -5.52 8.44
CA TRP A 41 3.75 -4.88 7.61
C TRP A 41 4.28 -3.65 6.87
N VAL A 42 5.10 -2.82 7.51
CA VAL A 42 5.76 -1.67 6.84
C VAL A 42 6.60 -2.16 5.66
N PHE A 43 7.41 -3.20 5.84
CA PHE A 43 8.19 -3.79 4.74
C PHE A 43 7.28 -4.31 3.61
N ILE A 44 6.21 -5.04 3.94
CA ILE A 44 5.26 -5.55 2.95
C ILE A 44 4.63 -4.41 2.15
N ILE A 45 4.16 -3.36 2.82
CA ILE A 45 3.49 -2.20 2.20
C ILE A 45 4.44 -1.49 1.22
N VAL A 46 5.70 -1.31 1.59
CA VAL A 46 6.68 -0.57 0.78
C VAL A 46 7.24 -1.42 -0.38
N PHE A 47 7.55 -2.70 -0.13
CA PHE A 47 8.23 -3.53 -1.13
C PHE A 47 7.28 -4.21 -2.12
N ILE A 48 6.01 -4.43 -1.75
CA ILE A 48 5.04 -5.18 -2.55
C ILE A 48 4.07 -4.26 -3.33
N ASN A 49 4.40 -2.96 -3.44
CA ASN A 49 3.67 -1.94 -4.24
C ASN A 49 2.17 -1.89 -3.95
N ILE A 50 1.28 -2.12 -4.93
CA ILE A 50 -0.18 -2.08 -4.73
C ILE A 50 -0.66 -3.26 -3.88
N ILE A 51 -0.01 -4.43 -4.02
CA ILE A 51 -0.44 -5.65 -3.32
C ILE A 51 -0.17 -5.54 -1.81
N GLY A 52 0.93 -4.90 -1.38
CA GLY A 52 1.29 -4.76 0.03
C GLY A 52 0.24 -4.05 0.90
N PRO A 53 -0.17 -2.81 0.55
CA PRO A 53 -1.27 -2.08 1.18
C PRO A 53 -2.58 -2.88 1.20
N ILE A 54 -2.94 -3.53 0.08
CA ILE A 54 -4.15 -4.36 0.01
C ILE A 54 -4.06 -5.51 1.02
N LEU A 55 -2.92 -6.20 1.07
CA LEU A 55 -2.69 -7.30 2.01
C LEU A 55 -2.78 -6.83 3.47
N TYR A 56 -2.25 -5.64 3.76
CA TYR A 56 -2.35 -5.02 5.09
C TYR A 56 -3.80 -4.72 5.47
N PHE A 57 -4.60 -4.15 4.56
CA PHE A 57 -6.01 -3.86 4.85
C PHE A 57 -6.85 -5.12 5.02
N VAL A 58 -6.58 -6.18 4.25
CA VAL A 58 -7.35 -7.44 4.30
C VAL A 58 -6.93 -8.32 5.49
N CYS A 59 -5.62 -8.49 5.71
CA CYS A 59 -5.07 -9.45 6.67
C CYS A 59 -4.32 -8.81 7.84
N GLY A 60 -3.72 -7.62 7.65
CA GLY A 60 -2.85 -6.99 8.65
C GLY A 60 -3.58 -6.23 9.74
N ARG A 61 -4.73 -5.63 9.41
CA ARG A 61 -5.59 -4.98 10.39
C ARG A 61 -6.23 -6.02 11.32
N LYS A 62 -6.04 -5.87 12.63
CA LYS A 62 -6.93 -6.54 13.60
C LYS A 62 -8.28 -5.84 13.50
N SER A 63 -9.21 -6.44 12.77
CA SER A 63 -10.63 -6.18 13.00
C SER A 63 -10.95 -6.82 14.33
N ASP A 64 -11.27 -6.02 15.34
CA ASP A 64 -11.99 -6.50 16.53
C ASP A 64 -13.25 -7.28 16.10
#